data_AF-A0A3M1J1N0-F1
#
_entry.id   AF-A0A3M1J1N0-F1
#
_cell.length_a   1.000
_cell.length_b   1.000
_cell.length_c   1.000
_cell.angle_alpha   90.00
_cell.angle_beta   90.00
_cell.angle_gamma   90.00
#
_symmetry.space_group_name_H-M   'P 1'
#
loop_
_entity.id
_entity.type
_entity.pdbx_description
1 polymer ?
#
loop_
_entity_poly.entity_id
_entity_poly.type
_entity_poly.pdbx_seq_one_letter_code
_entity_poly.pdbx_strand_id
1 'polypeptide(L)'
;MGAWEQVGCYCERGLDPGFWAEPLNATSNIAFLAASLMAYADYRARAQPQADPPAARFLLFLILWVMVIGAGSFVFHTLATVWARLADVIPIAIFVLAYLFFAARRFLRLGTQLSLILALVVAAGSQLL
;
A
#
# COMPACT_ATOMS: atom_id res chain seq x y z
N MET A 1 -8.14 22.96 1.69
CA MET A 1 -7.92 22.38 0.35
C MET A 1 -9.20 21.71 -0.10
N GLY A 2 -9.63 21.96 -1.33
CA GLY A 2 -10.81 21.32 -1.91
C GLY A 2 -10.49 19.89 -2.36
N ALA A 3 -11.46 18.98 -2.34
CA ALA A 3 -11.21 17.58 -2.74
C ALA A 3 -10.66 17.43 -4.17
N TRP A 4 -11.07 18.33 -5.07
CA TRP A 4 -10.69 18.37 -6.49
C TRP A 4 -9.52 19.30 -6.80
N GLU A 5 -8.96 19.95 -5.78
CA GLU A 5 -7.79 20.80 -5.94
C GLU A 5 -6.60 19.96 -6.43
N GLN A 6 -5.87 20.48 -7.41
CA GLN A 6 -4.74 19.79 -8.02
C GLN A 6 -3.53 19.79 -7.09
N VAL A 7 -2.81 18.68 -7.07
CA VAL A 7 -1.59 18.44 -6.31
C VAL A 7 -0.46 18.23 -7.31
N GLY A 8 0.23 19.31 -7.67
CA GLY A 8 1.38 19.27 -8.58
C GLY A 8 2.69 19.27 -7.80
N CYS A 9 3.27 18.09 -7.56
CA CYS A 9 4.58 17.96 -6.91
C CYS A 9 5.57 17.07 -7.67
N TYR A 10 5.13 16.40 -8.74
CA TYR A 10 5.98 15.49 -9.52
C TYR A 10 6.59 16.20 -10.74
N CYS A 11 7.86 15.89 -11.02
CA CYS A 11 8.59 16.46 -12.14
C CYS A 11 7.94 16.16 -13.50
N GLU A 12 7.35 14.96 -13.66
CA GLU A 12 6.72 14.53 -14.91
C GLU A 12 5.50 15.39 -15.27
N ARG A 13 4.71 15.77 -14.26
CA ARG A 13 3.49 16.57 -14.43
C ARG A 13 3.77 18.01 -14.85
N GLY A 14 4.77 18.65 -14.23
CA GLY A 14 5.02 20.08 -14.39
C GLY A 14 3.77 20.91 -14.08
N LEU A 15 3.19 21.55 -15.11
CA LEU A 15 1.96 22.35 -15.04
C LEU A 15 0.79 21.74 -15.84
N ASP A 16 0.94 20.53 -16.36
CA ASP A 16 -0.07 19.87 -17.20
C ASP A 16 -1.17 19.21 -16.34
N PRO A 17 -2.44 19.66 -16.43
CA PRO A 17 -3.55 19.04 -15.72
C PRO A 17 -4.08 17.77 -16.41
N GLY A 18 -3.48 17.37 -17.53
CA GLY A 18 -3.90 16.22 -18.32
C GLY A 18 -3.86 14.90 -17.56
N PHE A 19 -4.74 13.97 -17.96
CA PHE A 19 -4.83 12.63 -17.40
C PHE A 19 -3.52 11.83 -17.55
N TRP A 20 -2.80 12.05 -18.65
CA TRP A 20 -1.52 11.41 -18.95
C TRP A 20 -0.34 12.37 -18.78
N ALA A 21 -0.43 13.34 -17.88
CA ALA A 21 0.69 14.21 -17.54
C ALA A 21 1.81 13.47 -16.78
N GLU A 22 1.51 12.31 -16.18
CA GLU A 22 2.49 11.46 -15.51
C GLU A 22 2.48 10.00 -16.02
N PRO A 23 2.81 9.75 -17.30
CA PRO A 23 2.66 8.43 -17.90
C PRO A 23 3.55 7.36 -17.28
N LEU A 24 4.79 7.68 -16.92
CA LEU A 24 5.71 6.74 -16.28
C LEU A 24 5.25 6.44 -14.85
N ASN A 25 4.90 7.46 -14.06
CA ASN A 25 4.38 7.22 -12.71
C ASN A 25 3.07 6.42 -12.76
N ALA A 26 2.14 6.76 -13.64
CA ALA A 26 0.87 6.03 -13.78
C ALA A 26 1.10 4.58 -14.21
N THR A 27 1.87 4.33 -15.28
CA THR A 27 2.06 2.96 -15.81
C THR A 27 2.91 2.06 -14.92
N SER A 28 3.86 2.61 -14.16
CA SER A 28 4.67 1.82 -13.23
C SER A 28 3.84 1.10 -12.16
N ASN A 29 2.64 1.61 -11.86
CA ASN A 29 1.72 0.99 -10.90
C ASN A 29 1.21 -0.40 -11.30
N ILE A 30 1.35 -0.79 -12.57
CA ILE A 30 1.10 -2.16 -13.04
C ILE A 30 1.98 -3.17 -12.27
N ALA A 31 3.16 -2.75 -11.80
CA ALA A 31 4.04 -3.58 -10.99
C ALA A 31 3.37 -4.08 -9.69
N PHE A 32 2.50 -3.28 -9.05
CA PHE A 32 1.77 -3.70 -7.86
C PHE A 32 0.75 -4.81 -8.16
N LEU A 33 0.05 -4.70 -9.30
CA LEU A 33 -0.87 -5.75 -9.74
C LEU A 33 -0.09 -7.03 -10.04
N ALA A 34 1.02 -6.94 -10.76
CA ALA A 34 1.89 -8.09 -11.04
C ALA A 34 2.41 -8.74 -9.74
N ALA A 35 2.90 -7.93 -8.80
CA ALA A 35 3.37 -8.39 -7.49
C ALA A 35 2.28 -9.11 -6.69
N SER A 36 1.06 -8.56 -6.65
CA SER A 36 -0.08 -9.17 -5.98
C SER A 36 -0.43 -10.53 -6.60
N LEU A 37 -0.48 -10.61 -7.93
CA LEU A 37 -0.78 -11.86 -8.65
C LEU A 37 0.31 -12.92 -8.43
N MET A 38 1.59 -12.54 -8.50
CA MET A 38 2.71 -13.45 -8.23
C MET A 38 2.69 -13.95 -6.79
N ALA A 39 2.44 -13.07 -5.81
CA ALA A 39 2.33 -13.44 -4.41
C ALA A 39 1.13 -14.35 -4.14
N TYR A 40 -0.01 -14.11 -4.80
CA TYR A 40 -1.17 -14.99 -4.72
C TYR A 40 -0.88 -16.37 -5.33
N ALA A 41 -0.22 -16.43 -6.48
CA ALA A 41 0.18 -17.68 -7.11
C ALA A 41 1.12 -18.50 -6.21
N ASP A 42 2.14 -17.86 -5.62
CA ASP A 42 3.05 -18.50 -4.67
C ASP A 42 2.32 -18.95 -3.39
N TYR A 43 1.43 -18.12 -2.85
CA TYR A 43 0.57 -18.49 -1.72
C TYR A 43 -0.25 -19.75 -2.02
N ARG A 44 -0.88 -19.82 -3.19
CA ARG A 44 -1.68 -20.99 -3.62
C ARG A 44 -0.83 -22.24 -3.81
N ALA A 45 0.37 -22.10 -4.38
CA ALA A 45 1.29 -23.22 -4.60
C ALA A 45 1.82 -23.81 -3.29
N ARG A 46 1.95 -22.99 -2.23
CA ARG A 46 2.48 -23.40 -0.92
C ARG A 46 1.40 -23.66 0.14
N ALA A 47 0.13 -23.39 -0.16
CA ALA A 47 -0.96 -23.50 0.80
C ALA A 47 -1.09 -24.95 1.29
N GLN A 48 -0.82 -25.16 2.58
CA GLN A 48 -1.06 -26.44 3.24
C GLN A 48 -2.50 -26.48 3.78
N PRO A 49 -3.22 -27.62 3.64
CA PRO A 49 -4.61 -27.76 4.13
C PRO A 49 -4.82 -27.49 5.63
N GLN A 50 -3.75 -27.52 6.43
CA GLN A 50 -3.76 -27.40 7.89
C GLN A 50 -3.20 -26.06 8.42
N ALA A 51 -2.95 -25.08 7.53
CA ALA A 51 -2.34 -23.82 7.93
C ALA A 51 -3.21 -23.01 8.92
N ASP A 52 -2.56 -22.32 9.87
CA ASP A 52 -3.16 -21.44 10.86
C ASP A 52 -4.14 -20.43 10.20
N PRO A 53 -5.47 -20.57 10.39
CA PRO A 53 -6.46 -19.83 9.61
C PRO A 53 -6.33 -18.29 9.70
N PRO A 54 -6.03 -17.68 10.87
CA PRO A 54 -5.85 -16.24 10.99
C PRO A 54 -4.61 -15.70 10.26
N ALA A 55 -3.46 -16.36 10.36
CA ALA A 55 -2.23 -15.92 9.69
C ALA A 55 -2.36 -16.01 8.16
N ALA A 56 -3.00 -17.08 7.67
CA ALA A 56 -3.29 -17.26 6.25
C ALA A 56 -4.22 -16.16 5.70
N ARG A 57 -5.29 -15.82 6.44
CA ARG A 57 -6.21 -14.72 6.08
C ARG A 57 -5.50 -13.37 6.08
N PHE A 58 -4.62 -13.12 7.05
CA PHE A 58 -3.87 -11.87 7.11
C PHE A 58 -2.90 -11.71 5.94
N LEU A 59 -2.23 -12.80 5.54
CA LEU A 59 -1.36 -12.78 4.36
C LEU A 59 -2.16 -12.51 3.07
N LEU A 60 -3.33 -13.14 2.92
CA LEU A 60 -4.23 -12.85 1.80
C LEU A 60 -4.70 -11.40 1.80
N PHE A 61 -5.02 -10.84 2.97
CA PHE A 61 -5.32 -9.41 3.12
C PHE A 61 -4.16 -8.56 2.58
N LEU A 62 -2.92 -8.81 3.03
CA LEU A 62 -1.75 -8.06 2.55
C LEU A 62 -1.59 -8.17 1.04
N ILE A 63 -1.72 -9.36 0.46
CA ILE A 63 -1.61 -9.59 -0.99
C ILE A 63 -2.65 -8.77 -1.76
N LEU A 64 -3.92 -8.80 -1.31
CA LEU A 64 -4.99 -8.02 -1.93
C LEU A 64 -4.79 -6.51 -1.75
N TRP A 65 -4.25 -6.09 -0.61
CA TRP A 65 -4.01 -4.68 -0.32
C TRP A 65 -2.93 -4.07 -1.21
N VAL A 66 -1.94 -4.86 -1.65
CA VAL A 66 -0.95 -4.43 -2.66
C VAL A 66 -1.65 -4.02 -3.97
N MET A 67 -2.71 -4.73 -4.37
CA MET A 67 -3.49 -4.35 -5.56
C MET A 67 -4.24 -3.02 -5.33
N VAL A 68 -4.78 -2.80 -4.12
CA VAL A 68 -5.44 -1.54 -3.74
C VAL A 68 -4.47 -0.37 -3.79
N ILE A 69 -3.21 -0.57 -3.35
CA ILE A 69 -2.14 0.44 -3.46
C ILE A 69 -1.91 0.81 -4.93
N GLY A 70 -1.70 -0.17 -5.80
CA GLY A 70 -1.50 0.09 -7.23
C GLY A 70 -2.66 0.85 -7.87
N ALA A 71 -3.89 0.51 -7.51
CA ALA A 71 -5.08 1.22 -7.99
C ALA A 71 -5.16 2.66 -7.48
N GLY A 72 -4.92 2.88 -6.18
CA GLY A 72 -4.92 4.22 -5.58
C GLY A 72 -3.84 5.12 -6.18
N SER A 73 -2.63 4.59 -6.34
CA SER A 73 -1.51 5.31 -6.92
C SER A 73 -1.72 5.61 -8.40
N PHE A 74 -2.27 4.68 -9.19
CA PHE A 74 -2.66 4.95 -10.58
C PHE A 74 -3.69 6.08 -10.68
N VAL A 75 -4.72 6.05 -9.81
CA VAL A 75 -5.75 7.10 -9.75
C VAL A 75 -5.14 8.46 -9.39
N PHE A 76 -4.17 8.48 -8.48
CA PHE A 76 -3.45 9.71 -8.13
C PHE A 76 -2.59 10.24 -9.28
N HIS A 77 -1.78 9.41 -9.92
CA HIS A 77 -0.90 9.86 -11.01
C HIS A 77 -1.65 10.24 -12.28
N THR A 78 -2.93 9.87 -12.41
CA THR A 78 -3.78 10.31 -13.51
C THR A 78 -4.60 11.55 -13.17
N LEU A 79 -5.21 11.64 -11.98
CA LEU A 79 -6.11 12.74 -11.63
C LEU A 79 -5.43 13.89 -10.85
N ALA A 80 -4.39 13.57 -10.10
CA ALA A 80 -3.62 14.48 -9.23
C ALA A 80 -4.47 15.38 -8.33
N THR A 81 -5.60 14.90 -7.82
CA THR A 81 -6.44 15.64 -6.87
C THR A 81 -6.12 15.31 -5.42
N VAL A 82 -6.53 16.17 -4.48
CA VAL A 82 -6.37 15.92 -3.03
C VAL A 82 -6.99 14.59 -2.61
N TRP A 83 -8.20 14.26 -3.09
CA TRP A 83 -8.82 12.98 -2.72
C TRP A 83 -8.06 11.79 -3.33
N ALA A 84 -7.54 11.92 -4.55
CA ALA A 84 -6.78 10.87 -5.21
C ALA A 84 -5.44 10.64 -4.48
N ARG A 85 -4.79 11.71 -4.01
CA ARG A 85 -3.63 11.63 -3.13
C ARG A 85 -3.94 10.82 -1.87
N LEU A 86 -5.08 11.06 -1.23
CA LEU A 86 -5.49 10.27 -0.06
C LEU A 86 -5.74 8.81 -0.41
N ALA A 87 -6.34 8.53 -1.57
CA ALA A 87 -6.54 7.18 -2.09
C ALA A 87 -5.23 6.44 -2.39
N ASP A 88 -4.13 7.15 -2.60
CA ASP A 88 -2.78 6.59 -2.73
C ASP A 88 -2.12 6.38 -1.36
N VAL A 89 -1.97 7.44 -0.56
CA VAL A 89 -1.15 7.40 0.67
C VAL A 89 -1.81 6.61 1.81
N ILE A 90 -3.14 6.58 1.91
CA ILE A 90 -3.83 5.87 3.01
C ILE A 90 -3.66 4.34 2.87
N PRO A 91 -3.93 3.71 1.70
CA PRO A 91 -3.65 2.28 1.52
C PRO A 91 -2.20 1.90 1.77
N ILE A 92 -1.24 2.74 1.35
CA ILE A 92 0.19 2.53 1.62
C ILE A 92 0.46 2.53 3.13
N ALA A 93 -0.02 3.53 3.86
CA ALA A 93 0.16 3.61 5.31
C ALA A 93 -0.42 2.39 6.02
N ILE A 94 -1.64 1.97 5.65
CA ILE A 94 -2.28 0.77 6.21
C ILE A 94 -1.41 -0.47 5.95
N PHE A 95 -0.91 -0.66 4.72
CA PHE A 95 -0.06 -1.79 4.38
C PHE A 95 1.24 -1.80 5.17
N VAL A 96 1.93 -0.66 5.26
CA VAL A 96 3.19 -0.55 6.02
C VAL A 96 2.98 -0.95 7.48
N LEU A 97 1.93 -0.44 8.13
CA LEU A 97 1.63 -0.76 9.53
C LEU A 97 1.19 -2.22 9.71
N ALA A 98 0.35 -2.74 8.82
CA ALA A 98 -0.10 -4.13 8.84
C ALA A 98 1.04 -5.11 8.60
N TYR A 99 1.92 -4.82 7.63
CA TYR A 99 3.10 -5.62 7.34
C TYR A 99 4.11 -5.57 8.48
N LEU A 100 4.35 -4.39 9.06
CA LEU A 100 5.24 -4.24 10.22
C LEU A 100 4.75 -5.07 11.41
N PHE A 101 3.46 -5.01 11.71
CA PHE A 101 2.83 -5.85 12.72
C PHE A 101 3.04 -7.34 12.41
N PHE A 102 2.77 -7.77 11.18
CA PHE A 102 2.96 -9.16 10.75
C PHE A 102 4.42 -9.62 10.84
N ALA A 103 5.36 -8.81 10.37
CA ALA A 103 6.79 -9.09 10.39
C ALA A 103 7.31 -9.18 11.84
N ALA A 104 6.88 -8.28 12.73
CA ALA A 104 7.22 -8.32 14.15
C ALA A 104 6.73 -9.62 14.82
N ARG A 105 5.51 -10.05 14.51
CA ARG A 105 4.96 -11.33 15.00
C ARG A 105 5.69 -12.54 14.41
N ARG A 106 6.00 -12.51 13.12
CA ARG A 106 6.48 -13.69 12.37
C ARG A 106 7.98 -13.92 12.46
N PHE A 107 8.77 -12.85 12.41
CA PHE A 107 10.23 -12.93 12.36
C PHE A 107 10.85 -12.61 13.72
N LEU A 108 10.36 -11.58 14.42
CA LEU A 108 10.86 -11.20 15.74
C LEU A 108 10.16 -11.92 16.90
N ARG A 109 9.07 -12.66 16.61
CA ARG A 109 8.27 -13.42 17.60
C ARG A 109 7.75 -12.56 18.76
N LEU A 110 7.61 -11.25 18.56
CA LEU A 110 7.10 -10.34 19.59
C LEU A 110 5.64 -10.66 19.91
N GLY A 111 5.18 -10.36 21.12
CA GLY A 111 3.75 -10.44 21.47
C GLY A 111 2.89 -9.45 20.67
N THR A 112 1.57 -9.64 20.67
CA THR A 112 0.62 -8.75 19.97
C THR A 112 0.73 -7.31 20.45
N GLN A 113 0.79 -7.08 21.76
CA GLN A 113 0.88 -5.72 22.33
C GLN A 113 2.13 -4.98 21.85
N LEU A 114 3.29 -5.62 21.93
CA LEU A 114 4.55 -4.99 21.51
C LEU A 114 4.59 -4.75 20.00
N SER A 115 4.00 -5.65 19.21
CA SER A 115 3.86 -5.46 17.76
C SER A 115 2.96 -4.27 17.41
N LEU A 116 1.87 -4.07 18.17
CA LEU A 116 1.00 -2.90 18.02
C LEU A 116 1.69 -1.61 18.46
N ILE A 117 2.40 -1.61 19.59
CA ILE A 117 3.18 -0.46 20.06
C ILE A 117 4.21 -0.07 19.00
N LEU A 118 4.94 -1.03 18.43
CA LEU A 118 5.90 -0.77 17.36
C LEU A 118 5.23 -0.10 16.15
N ALA A 119 4.08 -0.61 15.70
CA ALA A 119 3.34 0.00 14.61
C ALA A 119 2.87 1.43 14.94
N LEU A 120 2.36 1.67 16.16
CA LEU A 120 1.93 3.00 16.61
C LEU A 120 3.09 3.99 16.73
N VAL A 121 4.25 3.55 17.22
CA VAL A 121 5.45 4.40 17.30
C VAL A 121 5.92 4.80 15.91
N VAL A 122 5.92 3.88 14.94
CA VAL A 122 6.26 4.20 13.54
C VAL A 122 5.23 5.16 12.94
N ALA A 123 3.94 4.92 13.15
CA ALA A 123 2.88 5.79 12.67
C ALA A 123 2.95 7.21 13.26
N ALA A 124 3.27 7.34 14.55
CA ALA A 124 3.43 8.63 15.20
C ALA A 124 4.71 9.35 14.73
N GLY A 125 5.82 8.61 14.64
CA GLY A 125 7.10 9.14 14.18
C GLY A 125 7.05 9.67 12.75
N SER A 126 6.26 9.05 11.87
CA SER A 126 6.13 9.50 10.48
C SER A 126 5.38 10.83 10.31
N GLN A 127 4.72 11.34 11.34
CA GLN A 127 4.05 12.65 11.32
C GLN A 127 4.93 13.78 11.88
N LEU A 128 6.09 13.45 12.44
CA LEU A 128 7.02 14.39 13.08
C LEU A 128 8.16 14.85 12.14
N LEU A 129 8.21 14.31 10.92
CA LEU A 129 9.19 14.60 9.87
C LEU A 129 8.48 15.26 8.68
#